data_AF-A0A9P6DPP0-F1
#
_entry.id   AF-A0A9P6DPP0-F1
#
_cell.length_a   1.000
_cell.length_b   1.000
_cell.length_c   1.000
_cell.angle_alpha   90.00
_cell.angle_beta   90.00
_cell.angle_gamma   90.00
#
_symmetry.space_group_name_H-M   'P 1'
#
loop_
_entity.id
_entity.type
_entity.pdbx_description
1 polymer ?
#
loop_
_entity_poly.entity_id
_entity_poly.type
_entity_poly.pdbx_seq_one_letter_code
_entity_poly.pdbx_strand_id
1 'polypeptide(L)'
;MTDRVDRLYQIQRDFKASRRFPPAVRVLYDEFRMFLGMIDSTSPSRSKRLKNDTSEPLEEEEQGRGAVDDNFSDDDIDMSPSGNTQGDPMSMEPGIPIEEEKPPGPSPFDLPVPAKEDRMDTFFADPEKAIKIFLSSHFRDRGLLWVEFDLKAGPIIVRSFLAFILRHHALPEYERDLECALDAARHAEIELPKTLIVSRSLPDFWGLACVDIWGSRVPSSWGIPNFPLLQSDEHTTVVEPDSDVPVAQLISHDVAIDGVHAVLEPTPLEVVNDAIDIDINGEQVQLATTNAPDVAAIWDNVVPVDNNGWDTASDQWNAENQAEQTWDPPVPRPTFFAFVGPSPFPNTHVPIRAERSVREVIAFAAPLDINNSTHANPISHFHSHLATIVLGPWMRTKESVDIPGPEIFRDDAKAFGIDDVHDPRNGNITVLVDPEAIKGLVPGLGIGGLFVQVAAKPEEKPKEVKKFNKSTPYRGKKPHVSTPYDGKQWWYLESVNQVIPSYWTHLVD
;
A
#
# COMPACT_ATOMS: atom_id res chain seq x y z
N MET A 1 -7.48 44.00 10.36
CA MET A 1 -7.24 42.82 9.51
C MET A 1 -7.92 41.66 10.21
N THR A 2 -8.80 40.94 9.52
CA THR A 2 -9.41 39.73 10.08
C THR A 2 -8.32 38.69 10.34
N ASP A 3 -8.45 37.96 11.43
CA ASP A 3 -7.50 36.92 11.79
C ASP A 3 -7.38 35.88 10.65
N ARG A 4 -6.18 35.34 10.44
CA ARG A 4 -5.93 34.33 9.38
C ARG A 4 -6.79 33.08 9.59
N VAL A 5 -7.03 32.73 10.86
CA VAL A 5 -7.92 31.63 11.28
C VAL A 5 -9.36 31.91 10.85
N ASP A 6 -9.88 33.10 11.16
CA ASP A 6 -11.24 33.52 10.78
C ASP A 6 -11.43 33.53 9.27
N ARG A 7 -10.43 34.01 8.51
CA ARG A 7 -10.44 33.98 7.04
C ARG A 7 -10.51 32.55 6.50
N LEU A 8 -9.75 31.63 7.09
CA LEU A 8 -9.78 30.22 6.71
C LEU A 8 -11.12 29.54 7.04
N TYR A 9 -11.77 29.89 8.16
CA TYR A 9 -13.12 29.41 8.48
C TYR A 9 -14.18 29.97 7.54
N GLN A 10 -14.10 31.25 7.20
CA GLN A 10 -15.02 31.89 6.27
C GLN A 10 -14.93 31.24 4.87
N ILE A 11 -13.71 31.09 4.34
CA ILE A 11 -13.51 30.48 3.02
C ILE A 11 -13.94 29.00 3.00
N GLN A 12 -13.75 28.27 4.10
CA GLN A 12 -14.25 26.90 4.26
C GLN A 12 -15.77 26.81 4.19
N ARG A 13 -16.47 27.75 4.84
CA ARG A 13 -17.93 27.85 4.80
C ARG A 13 -18.42 28.16 3.39
N ASP A 14 -17.77 29.10 2.71
CA ASP A 14 -18.12 29.51 1.35
C ASP A 14 -17.85 28.39 0.34
N PHE A 15 -16.74 27.67 0.48
CA PHE A 15 -16.44 26.48 -0.32
C PHE A 15 -17.51 25.40 -0.15
N LYS A 16 -17.94 25.12 1.09
CA LYS A 16 -19.01 24.16 1.38
C LYS A 16 -20.37 24.61 0.86
N ALA A 17 -20.67 25.91 0.89
CA ALA A 17 -21.93 26.46 0.40
C ALA A 17 -22.05 26.44 -1.13
N SER A 18 -20.92 26.63 -1.82
CA SER A 18 -20.87 26.67 -3.29
C SER A 18 -20.91 25.30 -3.97
N ARG A 19 -20.77 24.19 -3.21
CA ARG A 19 -20.64 22.83 -3.76
C ARG A 19 -21.56 21.84 -3.07
N ARG A 20 -22.11 20.89 -3.82
CA ARG A 20 -22.82 19.73 -3.29
C ARG A 20 -21.91 18.51 -3.40
N PHE A 21 -21.49 17.97 -2.25
CA PHE A 21 -20.68 16.74 -2.21
C PHE A 21 -21.57 15.51 -2.12
N PRO A 22 -21.30 14.46 -2.92
CA PRO A 22 -21.84 13.13 -2.66
C PRO A 22 -21.51 12.66 -1.23
N PRO A 23 -22.33 11.79 -0.61
CA PRO A 23 -22.12 11.36 0.78
C PRO A 23 -20.72 10.81 1.06
N ALA A 24 -20.17 9.97 0.18
CA ALA A 24 -18.82 9.43 0.32
C ALA A 24 -17.72 10.52 0.30
N VAL A 25 -17.80 11.45 -0.66
CA VAL A 25 -16.88 12.60 -0.78
C VAL A 25 -16.98 13.53 0.43
N ARG A 26 -18.18 13.65 1.04
CA ARG A 26 -18.39 14.48 2.23
C ARG A 26 -17.62 13.96 3.43
N VAL A 27 -17.59 12.64 3.63
CA VAL A 27 -16.82 12.01 4.71
C VAL A 27 -15.34 12.34 4.55
N LEU A 28 -14.80 12.15 3.33
CA LEU A 28 -13.40 12.44 3.04
C LEU A 28 -13.04 13.94 3.19
N TYR A 29 -13.96 14.84 2.84
CA TYR A 29 -13.78 16.28 3.09
C TYR A 29 -13.83 16.60 4.59
N ASP A 30 -14.68 15.94 5.37
CA ASP A 30 -14.72 16.12 6.83
C ASP A 30 -13.45 15.56 7.50
N GLU A 31 -12.87 14.46 7.00
CA GLU A 31 -11.53 13.98 7.41
C GLU A 31 -10.45 15.03 7.16
N PHE A 32 -10.45 15.65 5.97
CA PHE A 32 -9.53 16.75 5.66
C PHE A 32 -9.69 17.94 6.60
N ARG A 33 -10.93 18.31 6.93
CA ARG A 33 -11.22 19.39 7.89
C ARG A 33 -10.77 19.05 9.31
N MET A 34 -10.91 17.79 9.72
CA MET A 34 -10.37 17.32 11.01
C MET A 34 -8.86 17.40 11.04
N PHE A 35 -8.19 16.97 9.97
CA PHE A 35 -6.74 17.05 9.84
C PHE A 35 -6.24 18.50 9.99
N LEU A 36 -6.88 19.44 9.29
CA LEU A 36 -6.54 20.86 9.40
C LEU A 36 -6.89 21.50 10.74
N GLY A 37 -7.59 20.81 11.64
CA GLY A 37 -8.05 21.38 12.91
C GLY A 37 -9.26 22.31 12.76
N MET A 38 -9.96 22.28 11.63
CA MET A 38 -11.17 23.09 11.44
C MET A 38 -12.36 22.55 12.25
N ILE A 39 -12.40 21.23 12.50
CA ILE A 39 -13.44 20.57 13.30
C ILE A 39 -12.81 19.58 14.29
N ASP A 40 -13.42 19.43 15.48
CA ASP A 40 -12.80 18.73 16.61
C ASP A 40 -13.01 17.21 16.61
N SER A 41 -14.10 16.73 15.99
CA SER A 41 -14.43 15.30 15.87
C SER A 41 -15.67 15.14 15.00
N THR A 42 -15.73 14.08 14.18
CA THR A 42 -16.95 13.59 13.54
C THR A 42 -17.85 12.91 14.57
N SER A 43 -18.19 13.59 15.67
CA SER A 43 -19.26 13.11 16.52
C SER A 43 -20.56 13.32 15.75
N PRO A 44 -21.33 12.26 15.42
CA PRO A 44 -22.72 12.48 15.09
C PRO A 44 -23.32 13.14 16.34
N SER A 45 -23.94 14.30 16.16
CA SER A 45 -24.74 14.95 17.20
C SER A 45 -25.90 14.03 17.60
N ARG A 46 -25.63 12.99 18.38
CA ARG A 46 -26.60 12.09 18.99
C ARG A 46 -26.40 12.14 20.51
N SER A 47 -27.48 12.52 21.18
CA SER A 47 -27.69 12.55 22.65
C SER A 47 -27.22 13.79 23.44
N LYS A 48 -27.77 14.97 23.09
CA LYS A 48 -28.32 15.85 24.14
C LYS A 48 -29.83 15.94 24.00
N ARG A 49 -30.50 14.79 24.11
CA ARG A 49 -31.97 14.72 24.20
C ARG A 49 -32.40 13.62 25.15
N LEU A 50 -31.99 13.73 26.41
CA LEU A 50 -32.74 13.22 27.56
C LEU A 50 -32.14 13.80 28.85
N LYS A 51 -32.58 15.02 29.19
CA LYS A 51 -32.57 15.56 30.55
C LYS A 51 -33.54 16.74 30.57
N ASN A 52 -34.81 16.38 30.51
CA ASN A 52 -35.91 17.21 30.99
C ASN A 52 -37.03 16.21 31.30
N ASP A 53 -36.93 15.57 32.46
CA ASP A 53 -38.12 15.41 33.27
C ASP A 53 -37.79 15.30 34.76
N THR A 54 -38.59 16.03 35.54
CA THR A 54 -38.84 15.86 36.98
C THR A 54 -37.80 16.33 38.00
N SER A 55 -37.88 17.62 38.34
CA SER A 55 -37.91 18.05 39.75
C SER A 55 -38.42 19.50 39.85
N GLU A 56 -39.74 19.68 39.91
CA GLU A 56 -40.35 20.86 40.53
C GLU A 56 -40.45 20.63 42.05
N PRO A 57 -40.17 21.66 42.88
CA PRO A 57 -40.45 21.62 44.31
C PRO A 57 -41.89 22.10 44.60
N LEU A 58 -42.72 21.23 45.18
CA LEU A 58 -44.03 21.60 45.72
C LEU A 58 -43.90 21.95 47.21
N GLU A 59 -44.23 23.19 47.54
CA GLU A 59 -44.58 23.63 48.90
C GLU A 59 -46.02 23.20 49.23
N GLU A 60 -46.23 22.97 50.52
CA GLU A 60 -47.42 22.41 51.19
C GLU A 60 -48.69 23.27 51.03
N GLU A 61 -49.84 22.63 50.78
CA GLU A 61 -51.08 23.02 51.46
C GLU A 61 -52.04 21.83 51.62
N GLU A 62 -52.67 21.83 52.78
CA GLU A 62 -53.39 20.77 53.45
C GLU A 62 -54.89 20.71 53.03
N GLN A 63 -55.49 19.52 53.18
CA GLN A 63 -56.93 19.21 53.39
C GLN A 63 -57.72 18.54 52.25
N GLY A 64 -58.21 17.33 52.55
CA GLY A 64 -59.62 17.01 52.28
C GLY A 64 -59.94 15.75 51.47
N ARG A 65 -60.05 14.61 52.16
CA ARG A 65 -61.03 13.51 51.99
C ARG A 65 -61.47 13.10 50.56
N GLY A 66 -61.25 11.83 50.22
CA GLY A 66 -62.07 11.14 49.22
C GLY A 66 -61.57 9.74 48.89
N ALA A 67 -62.34 8.73 49.29
CA ALA A 67 -62.08 7.30 49.17
C ALA A 67 -62.03 6.73 47.73
N VAL A 68 -61.69 5.43 47.70
CA VAL A 68 -61.99 4.39 46.67
C VAL A 68 -60.94 4.33 45.55
N ASP A 69 -60.41 3.21 45.06
CA ASP A 69 -60.27 1.77 45.38
C ASP A 69 -59.51 1.19 44.17
N ASP A 70 -58.93 0.00 44.31
CA ASP A 70 -58.49 -0.91 43.23
C ASP A 70 -57.26 -0.53 42.36
N ASN A 71 -56.34 -1.42 41.95
CA ASN A 71 -56.04 -2.83 42.16
C ASN A 71 -54.82 -3.16 41.26
N PHE A 72 -54.16 -4.31 41.51
CA PHE A 72 -53.14 -5.03 40.73
C PHE A 72 -51.66 -4.61 40.90
N SER A 73 -50.87 -5.36 41.69
CA SER A 73 -50.29 -6.72 41.48
C SER A 73 -48.86 -6.55 40.93
N ASP A 74 -47.81 -6.71 41.74
CA ASP A 74 -47.23 -7.96 42.26
C ASP A 74 -46.54 -8.75 41.13
N ASP A 75 -45.20 -8.66 41.10
CA ASP A 75 -44.29 -9.71 40.63
C ASP A 75 -42.86 -9.39 41.10
N ASP A 76 -42.54 -9.94 42.27
CA ASP A 76 -41.20 -10.12 42.83
C ASP A 76 -40.41 -11.16 42.01
N ILE A 77 -39.19 -10.83 41.58
CA ILE A 77 -38.19 -11.83 41.18
C ILE A 77 -36.99 -11.76 42.14
N ASP A 78 -37.01 -12.74 43.03
CA ASP A 78 -35.97 -13.17 43.95
C ASP A 78 -34.73 -13.71 43.21
N MET A 79 -33.55 -13.15 43.48
CA MET A 79 -32.26 -13.73 43.09
C MET A 79 -31.56 -14.30 44.32
N SER A 80 -31.66 -15.62 44.46
CA SER A 80 -30.89 -16.43 45.40
C SER A 80 -29.39 -16.49 45.04
N PRO A 81 -28.47 -16.49 46.02
CA PRO A 81 -27.05 -16.75 45.78
C PRO A 81 -26.73 -18.25 45.92
N SER A 82 -26.26 -18.86 44.83
CA SER A 82 -25.51 -20.13 44.82
C SER A 82 -24.02 -19.79 44.59
N GLY A 83 -23.02 -20.44 45.16
CA GLY A 83 -22.95 -21.63 45.98
C GLY A 83 -21.47 -21.95 46.20
N ASN A 84 -21.14 -22.35 47.42
CA ASN A 84 -19.82 -22.79 47.88
C ASN A 84 -19.22 -23.90 46.99
N THR A 85 -17.93 -23.81 46.69
CA THR A 85 -17.12 -24.97 46.29
C THR A 85 -15.79 -24.96 47.08
N GLN A 86 -15.73 -25.79 48.12
CA GLN A 86 -14.50 -26.43 48.62
C GLN A 86 -14.00 -27.37 47.52
N GLY A 87 -12.72 -27.61 47.25
CA GLY A 87 -11.45 -27.24 47.84
C GLY A 87 -10.42 -28.27 47.34
N ASP A 88 -9.25 -27.84 46.91
CA ASP A 88 -8.08 -28.71 46.68
C ASP A 88 -6.81 -27.99 47.18
N PRO A 89 -5.98 -28.61 48.05
CA PRO A 89 -4.75 -28.00 48.53
C PRO A 89 -3.63 -28.21 47.51
N MET A 90 -3.38 -27.20 46.66
CA MET A 90 -2.18 -27.19 45.83
C MET A 90 -0.93 -26.81 46.64
N SER A 91 0.07 -27.67 46.49
CA SER A 91 1.45 -27.58 46.97
C SER A 91 2.07 -26.20 46.68
N MET A 92 2.60 -25.54 47.72
CA MET A 92 3.44 -24.35 47.55
C MET A 92 4.80 -24.73 46.97
N GLU A 93 5.01 -24.45 45.69
CA GLU A 93 6.35 -24.29 45.12
C GLU A 93 6.95 -22.94 45.58
N PRO A 94 8.25 -22.88 45.89
CA PRO A 94 8.90 -21.64 46.28
C PRO A 94 8.91 -20.64 45.12
N GLY A 95 8.21 -19.52 45.32
CA GLY A 95 8.01 -18.46 44.34
C GLY A 95 9.32 -17.90 43.78
N ILE A 96 9.41 -17.91 42.45
CA ILE A 96 10.34 -17.08 41.69
C ILE A 96 9.94 -15.62 41.96
N PRO A 97 10.88 -14.72 42.29
CA PRO A 97 10.59 -13.30 42.40
C PRO A 97 10.00 -12.82 41.07
N ILE A 98 8.71 -12.50 41.07
CA ILE A 98 8.06 -11.80 39.98
C ILE A 98 8.67 -10.39 40.02
N GLU A 99 9.67 -10.15 39.18
CA GLU A 99 10.09 -8.79 38.86
C GLU A 99 8.83 -8.07 38.37
N GLU A 100 8.43 -7.00 39.08
CA GLU A 100 7.37 -6.10 38.65
C GLU A 100 7.71 -5.63 37.22
N GLU A 101 7.06 -6.25 36.23
CA GLU A 101 7.12 -5.81 34.84
C GLU A 101 6.64 -4.36 34.81
N LYS A 102 7.60 -3.46 34.68
CA LYS A 102 7.38 -2.04 34.45
C LYS A 102 6.35 -1.94 33.32
N PRO A 103 5.20 -1.29 33.54
CA PRO A 103 4.14 -1.23 32.53
C PRO A 103 4.74 -0.77 31.20
N PRO A 104 4.38 -1.42 30.08
CA PRO A 104 4.92 -1.07 28.78
C PRO A 104 4.76 0.45 28.61
N GLY A 105 5.89 1.12 28.40
CA GLY A 105 5.89 2.56 28.19
C GLY A 105 4.92 2.90 27.06
N PRO A 106 4.31 4.11 27.08
CA PRO A 106 3.44 4.54 25.99
C PRO A 106 4.13 4.29 24.66
N SER A 107 3.40 3.68 23.73
CA SER A 107 3.92 3.38 22.41
C SER A 107 4.50 4.66 21.81
N PRO A 108 5.59 4.63 21.04
CA PRO A 108 6.04 5.79 20.26
C PRO A 108 4.95 6.41 19.37
N PHE A 109 3.85 5.68 19.16
CA PHE A 109 2.66 6.13 18.44
C PHE A 109 1.59 6.80 19.31
N ASP A 110 1.70 6.76 20.64
CA ASP A 110 0.84 7.50 21.59
C ASP A 110 1.36 8.93 21.81
N LEU A 111 1.88 9.57 20.76
CA LEU A 111 2.19 10.99 20.84
C LEU A 111 0.87 11.75 21.07
N PRO A 112 0.81 12.65 22.07
CA PRO A 112 -0.39 13.43 22.33
C PRO A 112 -0.77 14.11 21.02
N VAL A 113 -1.97 13.78 20.55
CA VAL A 113 -2.53 14.38 19.36
C VAL A 113 -2.47 15.90 19.57
N PRO A 114 -1.72 16.64 18.74
CA PRO A 114 -1.49 18.05 18.96
C PRO A 114 -2.83 18.77 19.05
N ALA A 115 -2.91 19.77 19.92
CA ALA A 115 -4.16 20.50 20.15
C ALA A 115 -4.66 21.08 18.83
N LYS A 116 -5.96 21.35 18.74
CA LYS A 116 -6.60 21.88 17.52
C LYS A 116 -5.84 23.07 16.92
N GLU A 117 -5.47 24.02 17.79
CA GLU A 117 -4.75 25.24 17.42
C GLU A 117 -3.37 24.90 16.82
N ASP A 118 -2.67 23.91 17.38
CA ASP A 118 -1.38 23.44 16.88
C ASP A 118 -1.48 22.87 15.45
N ARG A 119 -2.60 22.23 15.08
CA ARG A 119 -2.78 21.68 13.73
C ARG A 119 -2.94 22.79 12.69
N MET A 120 -3.73 23.81 13.02
CA MET A 120 -3.89 24.98 12.15
C MET A 120 -2.57 25.75 12.01
N ASP A 121 -1.86 25.94 13.11
CA ASP A 121 -0.54 26.58 13.09
C ASP A 121 0.49 25.77 12.31
N THR A 122 0.43 24.43 12.36
CA THR A 122 1.26 23.55 11.52
C THR A 122 0.96 23.76 10.03
N PHE A 123 -0.32 23.87 9.66
CA PHE A 123 -0.71 24.18 8.28
C PHE A 123 -0.23 25.57 7.84
N PHE A 124 -0.36 26.59 8.68
CA PHE A 124 0.12 27.94 8.35
C PHE A 124 1.64 28.06 8.34
N ALA A 125 2.37 27.20 9.08
CA ALA A 125 3.83 27.19 9.06
C ALA A 125 4.39 26.65 7.75
N ASP A 126 3.76 25.61 7.19
CA ASP A 126 4.16 24.97 5.94
C ASP A 126 2.95 24.25 5.28
N PRO A 127 2.15 24.96 4.46
CA PRO A 127 0.97 24.39 3.81
C PRO A 127 1.32 23.20 2.93
N GLU A 128 2.42 23.26 2.19
CA GLU A 128 2.88 22.19 1.30
C GLU A 128 3.15 20.91 2.08
N LYS A 129 3.94 20.98 3.14
CA LYS A 129 4.25 19.84 4.00
C LYS A 129 3.00 19.31 4.69
N ALA A 130 2.11 20.17 5.16
CA ALA A 130 0.86 19.74 5.78
C ALA A 130 -0.01 18.93 4.81
N ILE A 131 -0.13 19.35 3.54
CA ILE A 131 -0.85 18.61 2.50
C ILE A 131 -0.17 17.28 2.16
N LYS A 132 1.17 17.25 2.07
CA LYS A 132 1.93 16.01 1.86
C LYS A 132 1.69 15.03 3.00
N ILE A 133 1.70 15.48 4.26
CA ILE A 133 1.41 14.65 5.45
C ILE A 133 -0.03 14.13 5.42
N PHE A 134 -0.99 14.99 5.06
CA PHE A 134 -2.40 14.59 4.93
C PHE A 134 -2.57 13.43 3.94
N LEU A 135 -2.03 13.57 2.73
CA LEU A 135 -2.20 12.60 1.65
C LEU A 135 -1.38 11.31 1.81
N SER A 136 -0.62 11.17 2.91
CA SER A 136 0.27 10.03 3.16
C SER A 136 0.08 9.44 4.55
N SER A 137 0.73 9.98 5.60
CA SER A 137 0.66 9.47 6.97
C SER A 137 -0.79 9.46 7.44
N HIS A 138 -1.53 10.55 7.25
CA HIS A 138 -2.91 10.60 7.71
C HIS A 138 -3.81 9.63 6.91
N PHE A 139 -3.61 9.50 5.59
CA PHE A 139 -4.32 8.49 4.79
C PHE A 139 -4.01 7.06 5.26
N ARG A 140 -2.76 6.79 5.66
CA ARG A 140 -2.36 5.52 6.26
C ARG A 140 -3.02 5.31 7.61
N ASP A 141 -2.93 6.28 8.51
CA ASP A 141 -3.42 6.11 9.88
C ASP A 141 -4.96 5.98 9.92
N ARG A 142 -5.67 6.55 8.94
CA ARG A 142 -7.13 6.52 8.84
C ARG A 142 -7.72 5.37 8.02
N GLY A 143 -6.91 4.49 7.44
CA GLY A 143 -7.47 3.42 6.60
C GLY A 143 -7.81 3.84 5.16
N LEU A 144 -7.43 5.06 4.73
CA LEU A 144 -7.79 5.61 3.42
C LEU A 144 -6.88 5.12 2.28
N LEU A 145 -5.63 4.72 2.58
CA LEU A 145 -4.70 4.20 1.57
C LEU A 145 -5.15 2.89 0.90
N TRP A 146 -6.10 2.17 1.50
CA TRP A 146 -6.55 0.85 1.04
C TRP A 146 -7.84 0.93 0.22
N VAL A 147 -8.47 2.10 0.19
CA VAL A 147 -9.74 2.34 -0.50
C VAL A 147 -9.45 3.12 -1.78
N GLU A 148 -9.65 2.47 -2.92
CA GLU A 148 -9.35 3.05 -4.24
C GLU A 148 -10.13 4.36 -4.49
N PHE A 149 -11.38 4.42 -4.02
CA PHE A 149 -12.20 5.62 -4.11
C PHE A 149 -11.54 6.81 -3.39
N ASP A 150 -11.01 6.61 -2.18
CA ASP A 150 -10.42 7.69 -1.38
C ASP A 150 -9.10 8.18 -1.97
N LEU A 151 -8.30 7.27 -2.54
CA LEU A 151 -7.07 7.63 -3.25
C LEU A 151 -7.33 8.50 -4.49
N LYS A 152 -8.47 8.29 -5.16
CA LYS A 152 -8.90 9.10 -6.31
C LYS A 152 -9.53 10.42 -5.86
N ALA A 153 -10.47 10.37 -4.92
CA ALA A 153 -11.26 11.54 -4.52
C ALA A 153 -10.48 12.51 -3.62
N GLY A 154 -9.59 11.99 -2.77
CA GLY A 154 -8.87 12.77 -1.75
C GLY A 154 -8.06 13.94 -2.32
N PRO A 155 -7.09 13.67 -3.22
CA PRO A 155 -6.31 14.73 -3.87
C PRO A 155 -7.18 15.74 -4.61
N ILE A 156 -8.28 15.31 -5.24
CA ILE A 156 -9.20 16.19 -5.97
C ILE A 156 -9.89 17.17 -5.02
N ILE A 157 -10.33 16.71 -3.84
CA ILE A 157 -10.94 17.57 -2.81
C ILE A 157 -9.93 18.61 -2.34
N VAL A 158 -8.71 18.17 -2.00
CA VAL A 158 -7.64 19.05 -1.52
C VAL A 158 -7.27 20.08 -2.58
N ARG A 159 -7.02 19.64 -3.82
CA ARG A 159 -6.71 20.51 -4.97
C ARG A 159 -7.82 21.55 -5.18
N SER A 160 -9.08 21.13 -5.15
CA SER A 160 -10.23 22.01 -5.34
C SER A 160 -10.34 23.06 -4.24
N PHE A 161 -10.05 22.68 -2.98
CA PHE A 161 -10.07 23.59 -1.84
C PHE A 161 -8.93 24.62 -1.89
N LEU A 162 -7.69 24.18 -2.14
CA LEU A 162 -6.53 25.06 -2.27
C LEU A 162 -6.70 26.06 -3.42
N ALA A 163 -7.17 25.59 -4.59
CA ALA A 163 -7.46 26.45 -5.72
C ALA A 163 -8.55 27.49 -5.41
N PHE A 164 -9.53 27.13 -4.57
CA PHE A 164 -10.57 28.05 -4.12
C PHE A 164 -10.01 29.13 -3.17
N ILE A 165 -9.13 28.76 -2.23
CA ILE A 165 -8.44 29.73 -1.36
C ILE A 165 -7.66 30.74 -2.19
N LEU A 166 -6.88 30.27 -3.16
CA LEU A 166 -6.07 31.11 -4.05
C LEU A 166 -6.94 32.05 -4.90
N ARG A 167 -8.00 31.52 -5.53
CA ARG A 167 -8.92 32.31 -6.36
C ARG A 167 -9.60 33.45 -5.60
N HIS A 168 -9.91 33.25 -4.32
CA HIS A 168 -10.56 34.25 -3.48
C HIS A 168 -9.56 35.14 -2.73
N HIS A 169 -8.26 34.94 -2.91
CA HIS A 169 -7.19 35.64 -2.18
C HIS A 169 -7.47 35.71 -0.67
N ALA A 170 -7.94 34.60 -0.08
CA ALA A 170 -8.30 34.58 1.34
C ALA A 170 -7.06 34.68 2.25
N LEU A 171 -5.92 34.16 1.77
CA LEU A 171 -4.65 34.06 2.49
C LEU A 171 -3.48 34.54 1.59
N PRO A 172 -3.44 35.84 1.20
CA PRO A 172 -2.41 36.36 0.31
C PRO A 172 -1.00 36.23 0.88
N GLU A 173 -0.85 36.17 2.21
CA GLU A 173 0.45 35.98 2.86
C GLU A 173 1.09 34.60 2.63
N TYR A 174 0.33 33.58 2.24
CA TYR A 174 0.79 32.20 1.98
C TYR A 174 0.62 31.79 0.51
N GLU A 175 0.43 32.74 -0.41
CA GLU A 175 0.06 32.44 -1.80
C GLU A 175 1.06 31.50 -2.48
N ARG A 176 2.37 31.76 -2.37
CA ARG A 176 3.43 30.92 -2.91
C ARG A 176 3.40 29.50 -2.33
N ASP A 177 3.26 29.36 -1.02
CA ASP A 177 3.29 28.05 -0.36
C ASP A 177 2.01 27.25 -0.66
N LEU A 178 0.88 27.94 -0.83
CA LEU A 178 -0.39 27.35 -1.28
C LEU A 178 -0.32 26.90 -2.75
N GLU A 179 0.42 27.59 -3.60
CA GLU A 179 0.71 27.13 -4.98
C GLU A 179 1.55 25.86 -4.96
N CYS A 180 2.62 25.79 -4.15
CA CYS A 180 3.40 24.57 -3.98
C CYS A 180 2.54 23.41 -3.43
N ALA A 181 1.68 23.68 -2.44
CA ALA A 181 0.73 22.71 -1.89
C ALA A 181 -0.28 22.23 -2.94
N LEU A 182 -0.73 23.12 -3.83
CA LEU A 182 -1.63 22.80 -4.93
C LEU A 182 -0.95 21.88 -5.95
N ASP A 183 0.32 22.11 -6.25
CA ASP A 183 1.11 21.24 -7.14
C ASP A 183 1.36 19.86 -6.53
N ALA A 184 1.64 19.79 -5.22
CA ALA A 184 1.71 18.52 -4.51
C ALA A 184 0.38 17.73 -4.60
N ALA A 185 -0.76 18.40 -4.45
CA ALA A 185 -2.07 17.78 -4.60
C ALA A 185 -2.35 17.29 -6.04
N ARG A 186 -1.90 18.02 -7.06
CA ARG A 186 -1.99 17.60 -8.48
C ARG A 186 -1.16 16.36 -8.76
N HIS A 187 0.06 16.27 -8.21
CA HIS A 187 0.88 15.09 -8.36
C HIS A 187 0.26 13.89 -7.64
N ALA A 188 -0.26 14.10 -6.42
CA ALA A 188 -0.95 13.07 -5.67
C ALA A 188 -2.19 12.51 -6.37
N GLU A 189 -2.95 13.33 -7.10
CA GLU A 189 -4.09 12.90 -7.93
C GLU A 189 -3.70 11.84 -8.96
N ILE A 190 -2.48 11.93 -9.51
CA ILE A 190 -1.95 10.98 -10.50
C ILE A 190 -1.28 9.78 -9.83
N GLU A 191 -0.53 10.00 -8.76
CA GLU A 191 0.36 9.00 -8.16
C GLU A 191 -0.33 8.10 -7.13
N LEU A 192 -1.24 8.62 -6.29
CA LEU A 192 -1.85 7.83 -5.22
C LEU A 192 -2.66 6.62 -5.74
N PRO A 193 -3.51 6.74 -6.76
CA PRO A 193 -4.20 5.56 -7.30
C PRO A 193 -3.20 4.53 -7.84
N LYS A 194 -2.08 5.01 -8.40
CA LYS A 194 -1.01 4.15 -8.95
C LYS A 194 -0.21 3.46 -7.85
N THR A 195 -0.01 4.08 -6.69
CA THR A 195 0.66 3.42 -5.57
C THR A 195 -0.12 2.18 -5.11
N LEU A 196 -1.45 2.24 -5.14
CA LEU A 196 -2.29 1.07 -4.84
C LEU A 196 -2.10 -0.05 -5.87
N ILE A 197 -2.10 0.29 -7.15
CA ILE A 197 -1.87 -0.69 -8.22
C ILE A 197 -0.50 -1.37 -8.03
N VAL A 198 0.56 -0.58 -7.89
CA VAL A 198 1.92 -1.08 -7.68
C VAL A 198 2.02 -1.94 -6.41
N SER A 199 1.39 -1.52 -5.31
CA SER A 199 1.38 -2.29 -4.05
C SER A 199 0.64 -3.62 -4.14
N ARG A 200 -0.31 -3.76 -5.06
CA ARG A 200 -1.04 -5.00 -5.32
C ARG A 200 -0.32 -5.89 -6.33
N SER A 201 0.43 -5.28 -7.24
CA SER A 201 1.20 -5.99 -8.26
C SER A 201 2.56 -6.50 -7.78
N LEU A 202 3.07 -6.01 -6.64
CA LEU A 202 4.37 -6.38 -6.08
C LEU A 202 4.25 -6.97 -4.65
N PRO A 203 5.05 -8.00 -4.28
CA PRO A 203 5.96 -8.74 -5.14
C PRO A 203 5.17 -9.46 -6.23
N ASP A 204 5.75 -9.45 -7.43
CA ASP A 204 5.13 -10.01 -8.61
C ASP A 204 5.37 -11.52 -8.68
N PHE A 205 4.70 -12.15 -9.64
CA PHE A 205 4.81 -13.58 -9.84
C PHE A 205 6.23 -14.05 -10.17
N TRP A 206 7.04 -13.22 -10.84
CA TRP A 206 8.44 -13.51 -11.10
C TRP A 206 9.28 -13.51 -9.81
N GLY A 207 9.13 -12.50 -8.96
CA GLY A 207 9.78 -12.45 -7.65
C GLY A 207 9.45 -13.66 -6.78
N LEU A 208 8.17 -14.05 -6.73
CA LEU A 208 7.71 -15.24 -6.01
C LEU A 208 8.29 -16.54 -6.58
N ALA A 209 8.32 -16.68 -7.91
CA ALA A 209 8.92 -17.85 -8.56
C ALA A 209 10.43 -17.97 -8.28
N CYS A 210 11.13 -16.85 -8.15
CA CYS A 210 12.54 -16.83 -7.72
C CYS A 210 12.70 -17.32 -6.28
N VAL A 211 11.80 -16.93 -5.38
CA VAL A 211 11.77 -17.41 -3.98
C VAL A 211 11.52 -18.90 -3.90
N ASP A 212 10.61 -19.44 -4.70
CA ASP A 212 10.30 -20.88 -4.72
C ASP A 212 11.53 -21.73 -5.10
N ILE A 213 12.39 -21.21 -5.99
CA ILE A 213 13.60 -21.92 -6.43
C ILE A 213 14.75 -21.78 -5.45
N TRP A 214 15.01 -20.55 -4.98
CA TRP A 214 16.23 -20.28 -4.22
C TRP A 214 16.02 -20.17 -2.71
N GLY A 215 14.76 -20.24 -2.26
CA GLY A 215 14.33 -20.00 -0.90
C GLY A 215 14.31 -18.51 -0.54
N SER A 216 13.55 -18.18 0.49
CA SER A 216 13.44 -16.80 0.97
C SER A 216 14.77 -16.27 1.53
N ARG A 217 15.03 -14.98 1.28
CA ARG A 217 16.11 -14.17 1.85
C ARG A 217 15.61 -13.18 2.89
N VAL A 218 14.30 -13.16 3.17
CA VAL A 218 13.73 -12.38 4.26
C VAL A 218 14.36 -12.85 5.59
N PRO A 219 14.98 -11.96 6.37
CA PRO A 219 15.55 -12.32 7.66
C PRO A 219 14.48 -12.92 8.58
N SER A 220 14.84 -13.88 9.45
CA SER A 220 13.89 -14.45 10.42
C SER A 220 13.32 -13.41 11.39
N SER A 221 14.06 -12.31 11.61
CA SER A 221 13.63 -11.16 12.41
C SER A 221 12.62 -10.26 11.70
N TRP A 222 12.30 -10.55 10.44
CA TRP A 222 11.31 -9.83 9.65
C TRP A 222 9.94 -10.50 9.82
N GLY A 223 9.20 -9.97 10.78
CA GLY A 223 7.85 -10.37 11.11
C GLY A 223 7.39 -9.59 12.33
N ILE A 224 6.08 -9.47 12.53
CA ILE A 224 5.57 -9.08 13.84
C ILE A 224 6.11 -10.16 14.79
N PRO A 225 6.91 -9.83 15.82
CA PRO A 225 7.37 -10.83 16.77
C PRO A 225 6.15 -11.61 17.28
N ASN A 226 6.17 -12.94 17.11
CA ASN A 226 5.08 -13.90 17.37
C ASN A 226 4.05 -14.17 16.25
N PHE A 227 4.22 -13.66 15.04
CA PHE A 227 3.52 -14.26 13.89
C PHE A 227 4.35 -15.44 13.38
N PRO A 228 3.90 -16.70 13.55
CA PRO A 228 4.58 -17.82 12.92
C PRO A 228 4.45 -17.59 11.41
N LEU A 229 5.53 -17.15 10.77
CA LEU A 229 5.71 -17.40 9.35
C LEU A 229 5.44 -18.89 9.19
N LEU A 230 4.58 -19.28 8.24
CA LEU A 230 4.43 -20.66 7.80
C LEU A 230 5.81 -21.11 7.30
N GLN A 231 6.67 -21.47 8.23
CA GLN A 231 7.86 -22.25 7.97
C GLN A 231 7.26 -23.55 7.46
N SER A 232 7.36 -23.77 6.16
CA SER A 232 7.29 -25.11 5.63
C SER A 232 8.28 -25.93 6.45
N ASP A 233 7.80 -26.86 7.26
CA ASP A 233 8.59 -27.78 8.09
C ASP A 233 9.43 -28.77 7.25
N GLU A 234 9.92 -28.34 6.09
CA GLU A 234 10.93 -29.06 5.31
C GLU A 234 12.31 -28.56 5.70
N HIS A 235 12.83 -29.17 6.77
CA HIS A 235 14.26 -29.39 6.90
C HIS A 235 14.73 -30.30 5.75
N THR A 236 14.79 -29.77 4.54
CA THR A 236 15.57 -30.37 3.46
C THR A 236 17.02 -30.06 3.76
N THR A 237 17.64 -30.93 4.56
CA THR A 237 19.08 -31.09 4.48
C THR A 237 19.40 -31.37 3.02
N VAL A 238 20.06 -30.42 2.35
CA VAL A 238 20.68 -30.66 1.05
C VAL A 238 21.78 -31.70 1.30
N VAL A 239 21.39 -32.97 1.24
CA VAL A 239 22.31 -34.09 1.08
C VAL A 239 22.85 -33.92 -0.35
N GLU A 240 24.13 -33.62 -0.48
CA GLU A 240 24.81 -33.69 -1.77
C GLU A 240 24.51 -35.06 -2.41
N PRO A 241 23.94 -35.11 -3.63
CA PRO A 241 23.63 -36.39 -4.25
C PRO A 241 24.94 -37.13 -4.55
N ASP A 242 25.05 -38.32 -3.96
CA ASP A 242 26.12 -39.28 -4.20
C ASP A 242 26.20 -39.60 -5.70
N SER A 243 27.41 -39.53 -6.26
CA SER A 243 27.67 -39.32 -7.69
C SER A 243 27.45 -40.51 -8.63
N ASP A 244 26.70 -41.54 -8.24
CA ASP A 244 26.73 -42.86 -8.92
C ASP A 244 25.37 -43.40 -9.41
N VAL A 245 24.38 -42.56 -9.73
CA VAL A 245 23.11 -43.03 -10.34
C VAL A 245 23.02 -42.69 -11.84
N PRO A 246 22.88 -43.68 -12.76
CA PRO A 246 22.74 -43.43 -14.19
C PRO A 246 21.38 -42.82 -14.56
N VAL A 247 21.43 -41.75 -15.37
CA VAL A 247 20.32 -40.83 -15.77
C VAL A 247 19.25 -41.45 -16.70
N ALA A 248 19.14 -42.77 -16.82
CA ALA A 248 18.40 -43.40 -17.92
C ALA A 248 16.93 -43.82 -17.64
N GLN A 249 16.28 -43.42 -16.54
CA GLN A 249 14.94 -43.95 -16.21
C GLN A 249 13.85 -42.93 -15.82
N LEU A 250 13.98 -41.66 -16.18
CA LEU A 250 12.96 -40.63 -15.90
C LEU A 250 12.35 -40.02 -17.17
N ILE A 251 11.95 -40.83 -18.15
CA ILE A 251 11.05 -40.40 -19.23
C ILE A 251 10.16 -41.58 -19.65
N SER A 252 8.94 -41.65 -19.10
CA SER A 252 7.77 -42.23 -19.78
C SER A 252 6.51 -41.93 -18.98
N HIS A 253 5.86 -40.81 -19.26
CA HIS A 253 4.42 -40.62 -19.05
C HIS A 253 3.93 -39.74 -20.21
N ASP A 254 3.63 -40.39 -21.33
CA ASP A 254 2.89 -39.81 -22.44
C ASP A 254 1.41 -39.76 -22.06
N VAL A 255 0.88 -38.56 -21.80
CA VAL A 255 -0.56 -38.30 -21.84
C VAL A 255 -0.84 -37.54 -23.13
N ALA A 256 -1.42 -38.24 -24.09
CA ALA A 256 -1.93 -37.64 -25.31
C ALA A 256 -3.12 -36.72 -24.97
N ILE A 257 -2.99 -35.43 -25.29
CA ILE A 257 -4.10 -34.49 -25.32
C ILE A 257 -4.33 -34.13 -26.78
N ASP A 258 -5.43 -34.66 -27.32
CA ASP A 258 -5.93 -34.37 -28.66
C ASP A 258 -6.38 -32.92 -28.77
N GLY A 259 -6.10 -32.33 -29.93
CA GLY A 259 -6.32 -30.92 -30.21
C GLY A 259 -7.78 -30.51 -30.34
N VAL A 260 -8.06 -29.30 -29.86
CA VAL A 260 -9.17 -28.48 -30.35
C VAL A 260 -8.62 -27.07 -30.59
N HIS A 261 -8.51 -26.70 -31.87
CA HIS A 261 -8.31 -25.33 -32.32
C HIS A 261 -9.60 -24.54 -32.04
N ALA A 262 -9.59 -23.70 -30.99
CA ALA A 262 -10.57 -22.63 -30.83
C ALA A 262 -9.94 -21.32 -31.33
N VAL A 263 -10.39 -20.88 -32.50
CA VAL A 263 -10.13 -19.54 -33.03
C VAL A 263 -10.89 -18.56 -32.12
N LEU A 264 -10.17 -17.86 -31.25
CA LEU A 264 -10.69 -16.72 -30.51
C LEU A 264 -10.58 -15.48 -31.42
N GLU A 265 -11.72 -15.06 -31.96
CA GLU A 265 -11.87 -13.72 -32.49
C GLU A 265 -11.72 -12.70 -31.35
N PRO A 266 -10.97 -11.59 -31.53
CA PRO A 266 -10.81 -10.58 -30.50
C PRO A 266 -12.13 -9.83 -30.32
N THR A 267 -12.75 -10.00 -29.15
CA THR A 267 -13.82 -9.11 -28.68
C THR A 267 -13.25 -7.71 -28.47
N PRO A 268 -13.87 -6.64 -29.01
CA PRO A 268 -13.48 -5.29 -28.69
C PRO A 268 -13.81 -5.01 -27.23
N LEU A 269 -12.77 -4.84 -26.40
CA LEU A 269 -12.91 -4.22 -25.09
C LEU A 269 -13.30 -2.75 -25.30
N GLU A 270 -14.59 -2.46 -25.10
CA GLU A 270 -15.06 -1.10 -24.90
C GLU A 270 -14.40 -0.52 -23.66
N VAL A 271 -13.52 0.45 -23.90
CA VAL A 271 -13.04 1.39 -22.89
C VAL A 271 -14.21 2.28 -22.51
N VAL A 272 -15.00 1.86 -21.52
CA VAL A 272 -15.88 2.79 -20.78
C VAL A 272 -15.03 3.48 -19.73
N ASN A 273 -14.22 4.43 -20.19
CA ASN A 273 -13.77 5.51 -19.32
C ASN A 273 -14.96 6.48 -19.22
N ASP A 274 -15.82 6.27 -18.23
CA ASP A 274 -16.72 7.33 -17.78
C ASP A 274 -15.85 8.43 -17.16
N ALA A 275 -15.50 9.41 -18.01
CA ALA A 275 -15.02 10.68 -17.57
C ALA A 275 -16.09 11.30 -16.68
N ILE A 276 -15.85 11.30 -15.38
CA ILE A 276 -16.48 12.25 -14.46
C ILE A 276 -15.87 13.61 -14.80
N ASP A 277 -16.34 14.22 -15.88
CA ASP A 277 -16.17 15.65 -16.14
C ASP A 277 -17.09 16.38 -15.16
N ILE A 278 -16.59 16.59 -13.94
CA ILE A 278 -17.12 17.66 -13.09
C ILE A 278 -16.65 18.95 -13.75
N ASP A 279 -17.53 19.57 -14.52
CA ASP A 279 -17.33 20.94 -15.00
C ASP A 279 -17.22 21.87 -13.78
N ILE A 280 -15.99 22.29 -13.49
CA ILE A 280 -15.59 23.10 -12.34
C ILE A 280 -15.75 24.60 -12.62
N ASN A 281 -16.26 24.98 -13.79
CA ASN A 281 -16.54 26.38 -14.11
C ASN A 281 -18.04 26.60 -14.10
N GLY A 282 -18.57 27.09 -12.98
CA GLY A 282 -19.98 27.48 -12.82
C GLY A 282 -20.39 28.67 -13.70
N GLU A 283 -20.33 28.50 -15.02
CA GLU A 283 -20.75 29.48 -16.02
C GLU A 283 -21.86 28.84 -16.87
N GLN A 284 -23.11 29.27 -16.66
CA GLN A 284 -24.22 28.87 -17.53
C GLN A 284 -24.05 29.52 -18.90
N VAL A 285 -23.40 28.82 -19.84
CA VAL A 285 -23.39 29.22 -21.25
C VAL A 285 -24.68 28.72 -21.91
N GLN A 286 -25.62 29.63 -22.17
CA GLN A 286 -26.75 29.36 -23.08
C GLN A 286 -26.21 29.29 -24.52
N LEU A 287 -26.13 28.08 -25.08
CA LEU A 287 -25.82 27.88 -26.50
C LEU A 287 -27.09 27.53 -27.28
N ALA A 288 -27.27 28.29 -28.36
CA ALA A 288 -28.41 28.21 -29.27
C ALA A 288 -28.53 26.84 -29.96
N THR A 289 -29.78 26.42 -30.11
CA THR A 289 -30.26 25.14 -30.62
C THR A 289 -29.94 24.93 -32.10
N THR A 290 -29.27 23.82 -32.43
CA THR A 290 -29.43 23.15 -33.74
C THR A 290 -29.55 21.64 -33.56
N ASN A 291 -30.73 21.15 -33.95
CA ASN A 291 -31.27 19.79 -34.08
C ASN A 291 -30.27 18.60 -34.17
N ALA A 292 -30.34 17.72 -33.18
CA ALA A 292 -29.95 16.29 -33.21
C ALA A 292 -30.84 15.52 -32.20
N PRO A 293 -31.06 14.20 -32.35
CA PRO A 293 -32.19 13.50 -31.74
C PRO A 293 -32.03 13.27 -30.23
N ASP A 294 -33.19 13.25 -29.60
CA ASP A 294 -33.51 13.29 -28.18
C ASP A 294 -32.95 12.08 -27.38
N VAL A 295 -32.07 12.36 -26.41
CA VAL A 295 -31.54 11.39 -25.42
C VAL A 295 -31.91 11.84 -23.98
N ALA A 296 -32.94 12.67 -23.81
CA ALA A 296 -33.31 13.24 -22.52
C ALA A 296 -34.23 12.34 -21.65
N ALA A 297 -34.15 11.01 -21.75
CA ALA A 297 -35.11 10.10 -21.11
C ALA A 297 -34.51 9.06 -20.13
N ILE A 298 -33.31 9.29 -19.58
CA ILE A 298 -32.64 8.28 -18.71
C ILE A 298 -32.54 8.69 -17.22
N TRP A 299 -32.82 9.94 -16.84
CA TRP A 299 -32.62 10.40 -15.45
C TRP A 299 -33.90 10.78 -14.67
N ASP A 300 -35.09 10.62 -15.26
CA ASP A 300 -36.36 11.11 -14.67
C ASP A 300 -37.34 9.99 -14.23
N ASN A 301 -36.89 8.74 -14.14
CA ASN A 301 -37.69 7.62 -13.63
C ASN A 301 -37.22 7.15 -12.25
N VAL A 302 -37.07 8.09 -11.30
CA VAL A 302 -37.11 7.75 -9.88
C VAL A 302 -38.56 7.79 -9.46
N VAL A 303 -39.18 6.60 -9.39
CA VAL A 303 -40.50 6.40 -8.81
C VAL A 303 -40.50 7.02 -7.40
N PRO A 304 -41.52 7.81 -7.01
CA PRO A 304 -41.62 8.30 -5.64
C PRO A 304 -41.83 7.09 -4.73
N VAL A 305 -40.79 6.70 -4.00
CA VAL A 305 -40.90 5.76 -2.90
C VAL A 305 -41.55 6.51 -1.75
N ASP A 306 -42.78 6.11 -1.42
CA ASP A 306 -43.53 6.65 -0.30
C ASP A 306 -42.73 6.51 0.99
N ASN A 307 -42.49 7.66 1.61
CA ASN A 307 -41.49 7.89 2.63
C ASN A 307 -42.09 7.70 4.03
N ASN A 308 -42.53 6.48 4.37
CA ASN A 308 -43.17 6.16 5.65
C ASN A 308 -42.70 4.82 6.28
N GLY A 309 -41.39 4.54 6.26
CA GLY A 309 -40.83 3.36 6.95
C GLY A 309 -39.43 3.61 7.50
N TRP A 310 -39.34 4.03 8.76
CA TRP A 310 -38.07 4.22 9.48
C TRP A 310 -37.52 2.95 10.15
N ASP A 311 -37.98 1.75 9.73
CA ASP A 311 -37.77 0.52 10.51
C ASP A 311 -37.18 -0.69 9.74
N THR A 312 -36.65 -0.48 8.53
CA THR A 312 -36.11 -1.61 7.70
C THR A 312 -34.69 -1.39 7.15
N ALA A 313 -33.98 -0.35 7.57
CA ALA A 313 -32.61 -0.08 7.09
C ALA A 313 -31.51 -0.88 7.82
N SER A 314 -31.83 -1.72 8.80
CA SER A 314 -30.84 -2.55 9.52
C SER A 314 -30.48 -3.86 8.81
N ASP A 315 -31.30 -4.32 7.86
CA ASP A 315 -31.13 -5.68 7.30
C ASP A 315 -30.28 -5.71 6.01
N GLN A 316 -30.02 -4.56 5.38
CA GLN A 316 -29.30 -4.52 4.11
C GLN A 316 -27.78 -4.71 4.25
N TRP A 317 -27.20 -4.46 5.44
CA TRP A 317 -25.78 -4.76 5.71
C TRP A 317 -25.50 -6.24 6.00
N ASN A 318 -26.53 -7.04 6.31
CA ASN A 318 -26.38 -8.48 6.55
C ASN A 318 -26.58 -9.33 5.29
N ALA A 319 -27.20 -8.80 4.23
CA ALA A 319 -27.45 -9.55 3.00
C ALA A 319 -26.19 -9.75 2.13
N GLU A 320 -25.24 -8.81 2.15
CA GLU A 320 -23.95 -8.95 1.42
C GLU A 320 -22.93 -9.83 2.16
N ASN A 321 -23.09 -10.03 3.48
CA ASN A 321 -22.19 -10.86 4.30
C ASN A 321 -22.64 -12.33 4.42
N GLN A 322 -23.73 -12.74 3.78
CA GLN A 322 -24.16 -14.14 3.68
C GLN A 322 -23.83 -14.81 2.33
N ALA A 323 -23.12 -14.12 1.43
CA ALA A 323 -22.37 -14.83 0.40
C ALA A 323 -21.35 -15.68 1.15
N GLU A 324 -21.61 -17.00 1.21
CA GLU A 324 -20.70 -17.98 1.80
C GLU A 324 -19.28 -17.59 1.39
N GLN A 325 -18.42 -17.31 2.36
CA GLN A 325 -16.98 -17.15 2.17
C GLN A 325 -16.46 -18.45 1.58
N THR A 326 -16.67 -18.58 0.28
CA THR A 326 -16.13 -19.64 -0.54
C THR A 326 -14.66 -19.28 -0.56
N TRP A 327 -13.88 -19.99 0.25
CA TRP A 327 -12.43 -19.91 0.20
C TRP A 327 -12.06 -20.29 -1.22
N ASP A 328 -11.85 -19.27 -2.06
CA ASP A 328 -11.44 -19.50 -3.43
C ASP A 328 -10.19 -20.39 -3.38
N PRO A 329 -10.11 -21.43 -4.22
CA PRO A 329 -8.93 -22.26 -4.27
C PRO A 329 -7.70 -21.35 -4.48
N PRO A 330 -6.59 -21.61 -3.78
CA PRO A 330 -5.41 -20.75 -3.88
C PRO A 330 -5.02 -20.62 -5.35
N VAL A 331 -4.95 -19.37 -5.83
CA VAL A 331 -4.57 -19.08 -7.22
C VAL A 331 -3.22 -19.76 -7.48
N PRO A 332 -3.13 -20.71 -8.43
CA PRO A 332 -1.90 -21.43 -8.67
C PRO A 332 -0.80 -20.45 -9.06
N ARG A 333 0.27 -20.43 -8.27
CA ARG A 333 1.40 -19.54 -8.53
C ARG A 333 2.17 -20.07 -9.75
N PRO A 334 2.49 -19.22 -10.74
CA PRO A 334 3.29 -19.64 -11.87
C PRO A 334 4.69 -20.03 -11.38
N THR A 335 5.17 -21.17 -11.85
CA THR A 335 6.53 -21.62 -11.55
C THR A 335 7.54 -20.78 -12.33
N PHE A 336 8.80 -20.77 -11.90
CA PHE A 336 9.89 -20.11 -12.63
C PHE A 336 9.95 -20.53 -14.11
N PHE A 337 9.71 -21.80 -14.40
CA PHE A 337 9.71 -22.34 -15.75
C PHE A 337 8.53 -21.85 -16.61
N ALA A 338 7.46 -21.31 -16.01
CA ALA A 338 6.40 -20.66 -16.76
C ALA A 338 6.87 -19.37 -17.45
N PHE A 339 7.86 -18.68 -16.87
CA PHE A 339 8.40 -17.43 -17.42
C PHE A 339 9.49 -17.67 -18.47
N VAL A 340 10.36 -18.65 -18.24
CA VAL A 340 11.56 -18.85 -19.07
C VAL A 340 11.62 -20.17 -19.81
N GLY A 341 10.62 -21.02 -19.65
CA GLY A 341 10.67 -22.40 -20.13
C GLY A 341 11.74 -23.23 -19.41
N PRO A 342 11.93 -24.50 -19.81
CA PRO A 342 12.97 -25.36 -19.26
C PRO A 342 14.36 -24.73 -19.43
N SER A 343 14.98 -24.34 -18.32
CA SER A 343 16.25 -23.60 -18.34
C SER A 343 17.24 -24.10 -17.28
N PRO A 344 18.56 -24.08 -17.56
CA PRO A 344 19.58 -24.41 -16.57
C PRO A 344 19.80 -23.30 -15.53
N PHE A 345 19.07 -22.18 -15.58
CA PHE A 345 19.25 -21.05 -14.65
C PHE A 345 19.28 -21.44 -13.16
N PRO A 346 18.36 -22.27 -12.64
CA PRO A 346 18.38 -22.67 -11.23
C PRO A 346 19.69 -23.32 -10.78
N ASN A 347 20.35 -24.04 -11.70
CA ASN A 347 21.59 -24.75 -11.44
C ASN A 347 22.83 -23.90 -11.70
N THR A 348 22.75 -22.98 -12.64
CA THR A 348 23.87 -22.14 -13.10
C THR A 348 23.96 -20.80 -12.38
N HIS A 349 22.90 -20.37 -11.68
CA HIS A 349 22.83 -19.09 -11.01
C HIS A 349 22.48 -19.24 -9.54
N VAL A 350 22.97 -18.30 -8.74
CA VAL A 350 22.78 -18.26 -7.29
C VAL A 350 22.49 -16.84 -6.83
N PRO A 351 21.61 -16.66 -5.83
CA PRO A 351 21.54 -15.41 -5.11
C PRO A 351 22.86 -15.14 -4.40
N ILE A 352 23.42 -13.97 -4.63
CA ILE A 352 24.71 -13.56 -4.03
C ILE A 352 24.55 -12.43 -3.03
N ARG A 353 23.45 -11.66 -3.12
CA ARG A 353 23.25 -10.47 -2.30
C ARG A 353 21.79 -10.24 -2.02
N ALA A 354 21.47 -9.84 -0.79
CA ALA A 354 20.13 -9.40 -0.41
C ALA A 354 20.22 -8.01 0.24
N GLU A 355 19.50 -7.06 -0.32
CA GLU A 355 19.50 -5.66 0.07
C GLU A 355 18.09 -5.24 0.48
N ARG A 356 17.95 -4.66 1.66
CA ARG A 356 16.75 -3.94 2.07
C ARG A 356 16.97 -2.45 1.89
N SER A 357 16.12 -1.81 1.11
CA SER A 357 16.20 -0.38 0.88
C SER A 357 14.88 0.17 0.36
N VAL A 358 14.80 1.50 0.34
CA VAL A 358 13.84 2.23 -0.49
C VAL A 358 14.59 2.75 -1.69
N ARG A 359 14.04 2.53 -2.88
CA ARG A 359 14.64 2.92 -4.15
C ARG A 359 13.65 3.67 -5.02
N GLU A 360 14.14 4.66 -5.74
CA GLU A 360 13.35 5.49 -6.66
C GLU A 360 13.26 4.84 -8.03
N VAL A 361 12.07 4.81 -8.62
CA VAL A 361 11.89 4.39 -10.01
C VAL A 361 12.47 5.45 -10.94
N ILE A 362 13.61 5.17 -11.56
CA ILE A 362 14.24 6.07 -12.53
C ILE A 362 13.61 5.86 -13.91
N ALA A 363 13.52 4.59 -14.32
CA ALA A 363 13.02 4.20 -15.63
C ALA A 363 12.47 2.77 -15.58
N PHE A 364 11.63 2.43 -16.55
CA PHE A 364 11.21 1.06 -16.77
C PHE A 364 10.98 0.84 -18.27
N ALA A 365 11.11 -0.41 -18.71
CA ALA A 365 10.87 -0.80 -20.09
C ALA A 365 10.08 -2.11 -20.13
N ALA A 366 9.15 -2.19 -21.07
CA ALA A 366 8.46 -3.42 -21.43
C ALA A 366 9.46 -4.47 -21.95
N PRO A 367 9.05 -5.76 -22.03
CA PRO A 367 9.90 -6.79 -22.60
C PRO A 367 10.40 -6.45 -24.00
N LEU A 368 11.64 -6.82 -24.30
CA LEU A 368 12.29 -6.60 -25.59
C LEU A 368 11.77 -7.57 -26.65
N ASP A 369 11.46 -7.05 -27.83
CA ASP A 369 11.16 -7.87 -29.00
C ASP A 369 12.41 -8.63 -29.48
N ILE A 370 12.45 -9.94 -29.24
CA ILE A 370 13.58 -10.82 -29.60
C ILE A 370 13.96 -10.69 -31.08
N ASN A 371 12.97 -10.48 -31.95
CA ASN A 371 13.15 -10.42 -33.40
C ASN A 371 14.15 -9.34 -33.85
N ASN A 372 14.42 -8.34 -33.01
CA ASN A 372 15.33 -7.24 -33.32
C ASN A 372 16.67 -7.30 -32.55
N SER A 373 16.84 -8.23 -31.60
CA SER A 373 18.06 -8.32 -30.80
C SER A 373 19.13 -9.16 -31.48
N THR A 374 20.21 -8.53 -31.94
CA THR A 374 21.37 -9.19 -32.56
C THR A 374 22.38 -9.74 -31.54
N HIS A 375 22.10 -9.62 -30.24
CA HIS A 375 23.05 -9.96 -29.18
C HIS A 375 22.66 -11.24 -28.44
N ALA A 376 23.47 -12.29 -28.61
CA ALA A 376 23.39 -13.59 -27.93
C ALA A 376 23.88 -13.52 -26.47
N ASN A 377 23.28 -12.65 -25.64
CA ASN A 377 23.54 -12.65 -24.21
C ASN A 377 22.64 -13.70 -23.54
N PRO A 378 23.12 -14.63 -22.69
CA PRO A 378 22.27 -15.61 -22.01
C PRO A 378 21.05 -15.03 -21.28
N ILE A 379 21.13 -13.81 -20.76
CA ILE A 379 20.00 -13.12 -20.10
C ILE A 379 19.01 -12.50 -21.11
N SER A 380 19.33 -12.46 -22.40
CA SER A 380 18.41 -11.89 -23.42
C SER A 380 17.04 -12.57 -23.41
N HIS A 381 16.98 -13.85 -23.02
CA HIS A 381 15.73 -14.58 -22.88
C HIS A 381 14.85 -14.09 -21.73
N PHE A 382 15.44 -13.59 -20.64
CA PHE A 382 14.67 -12.96 -19.58
C PHE A 382 14.07 -11.64 -20.08
N HIS A 383 14.89 -10.82 -20.73
CA HIS A 383 14.45 -9.51 -21.22
C HIS A 383 13.33 -9.59 -22.25
N SER A 384 13.11 -10.73 -22.90
CA SER A 384 12.01 -10.89 -23.84
C SER A 384 10.68 -11.30 -23.21
N HIS A 385 10.69 -11.80 -21.98
CA HIS A 385 9.50 -12.23 -21.26
C HIS A 385 9.19 -11.34 -20.06
N LEU A 386 10.22 -10.69 -19.50
CA LEU A 386 10.15 -9.87 -18.31
C LEU A 386 10.38 -8.41 -18.66
N ALA A 387 9.66 -7.54 -17.96
CA ALA A 387 9.92 -6.12 -17.97
C ALA A 387 11.14 -5.80 -17.10
N THR A 388 11.71 -4.62 -17.31
CA THR A 388 12.87 -4.12 -16.56
C THR A 388 12.51 -2.85 -15.83
N ILE A 389 12.92 -2.74 -14.57
CA ILE A 389 12.81 -1.52 -13.77
C ILE A 389 14.22 -1.11 -13.34
N VAL A 390 14.60 0.12 -13.64
CA VAL A 390 15.84 0.74 -13.16
C VAL A 390 15.51 1.53 -11.89
N LEU A 391 16.07 1.08 -10.78
CA LEU A 391 15.83 1.63 -9.46
C LEU A 391 17.08 2.34 -8.93
N GLY A 392 16.96 3.63 -8.65
CA GLY A 392 17.99 4.46 -8.05
C GLY A 392 17.95 4.49 -6.53
N PRO A 393 18.99 4.98 -5.86
CA PRO A 393 18.93 5.25 -4.43
C PRO A 393 17.85 6.31 -4.13
N TRP A 394 17.05 6.10 -3.07
CA TRP A 394 16.07 7.10 -2.62
C TRP A 394 16.80 8.29 -2.00
N MET A 395 17.03 9.34 -2.80
CA MET A 395 17.79 10.52 -2.37
C MET A 395 16.96 11.40 -1.44
N ARG A 396 17.05 11.16 -0.13
CA ARG A 396 16.58 12.10 0.89
C ARG A 396 17.67 12.45 1.89
N THR A 397 17.72 13.74 2.21
CA THR A 397 18.56 14.31 3.27
C THR A 397 18.01 13.86 4.63
N LYS A 398 18.73 12.90 5.25
CA LYS A 398 18.52 12.30 6.58
C LYS A 398 17.57 11.10 6.57
N GLU A 399 18.12 9.97 6.98
CA GLU A 399 17.39 8.75 7.35
C GLU A 399 16.26 9.12 8.31
N SER A 400 15.03 8.70 8.01
CA SER A 400 13.88 8.86 8.91
C SER A 400 13.54 7.52 9.54
N VAL A 401 12.82 7.55 10.67
CA VAL A 401 12.37 6.31 11.33
C VAL A 401 11.52 5.45 10.39
N ASP A 402 10.73 6.09 9.52
CA ASP A 402 9.86 5.41 8.55
C ASP A 402 10.57 4.92 7.29
N ILE A 403 11.70 5.53 6.94
CA ILE A 403 12.49 5.22 5.74
C ILE A 403 13.91 4.90 6.20
N PRO A 404 14.16 3.66 6.66
CA PRO A 404 15.49 3.26 7.08
C PRO A 404 16.46 3.37 5.90
N GLY A 405 17.72 3.67 6.20
CA GLY A 405 18.79 3.64 5.21
C GLY A 405 18.95 2.24 4.59
N PRO A 406 19.58 2.15 3.42
CA PRO A 406 19.82 0.87 2.77
C PRO A 406 20.73 -0.04 3.62
N GLU A 407 20.36 -1.31 3.72
CA GLU A 407 21.04 -2.33 4.50
C GLU A 407 21.27 -3.58 3.64
N ILE A 408 22.50 -4.10 3.61
CA ILE A 408 22.82 -5.38 2.99
C ILE A 408 22.76 -6.45 4.07
N PHE A 409 21.76 -7.33 4.00
CA PHE A 409 21.59 -8.42 4.98
C PHE A 409 22.50 -9.62 4.70
N ARG A 410 22.77 -9.87 3.42
CA ARG A 410 23.56 -11.00 2.97
C ARG A 410 24.41 -10.60 1.79
N ASP A 411 25.69 -10.93 1.82
CA ASP A 411 26.64 -10.66 0.75
C ASP A 411 27.62 -11.84 0.61
N ASP A 412 27.19 -12.83 -0.17
CA ASP A 412 27.97 -14.02 -0.49
C ASP A 412 28.82 -13.83 -1.76
N ALA A 413 28.79 -12.64 -2.38
CA ALA A 413 29.49 -12.37 -3.65
C ALA A 413 30.96 -12.81 -3.62
N LYS A 414 31.66 -12.53 -2.52
CA LYS A 414 33.06 -12.95 -2.32
C LYS A 414 33.24 -14.47 -2.26
N ALA A 415 32.30 -15.20 -1.68
CA ALA A 415 32.35 -16.66 -1.64
C ALA A 415 32.26 -17.27 -3.04
N PHE A 416 31.61 -16.58 -3.97
CA PHE A 416 31.52 -16.95 -5.39
C PHE A 416 32.61 -16.30 -6.27
N GLY A 417 33.63 -15.68 -5.67
CA GLY A 417 34.74 -15.05 -6.41
C GLY A 417 34.30 -13.84 -7.24
N ILE A 418 33.21 -13.18 -6.85
CA ILE A 418 32.71 -11.96 -7.49
C ILE A 418 33.23 -10.78 -6.66
N ASP A 419 34.23 -10.08 -7.21
CA ASP A 419 34.85 -8.90 -6.59
C ASP A 419 34.03 -7.61 -6.79
N ASP A 420 32.79 -7.72 -7.29
CA ASP A 420 31.93 -6.56 -7.53
C ASP A 420 31.35 -6.01 -6.23
N VAL A 421 31.70 -4.76 -5.93
CA VAL A 421 31.27 -4.02 -4.74
C VAL A 421 30.06 -3.18 -5.12
N HIS A 422 28.88 -3.70 -4.85
CA HIS A 422 27.64 -2.93 -4.95
C HIS A 422 27.53 -1.96 -3.77
N ASP A 423 27.33 -0.68 -4.06
CA ASP A 423 27.05 0.34 -3.06
C ASP A 423 25.55 0.67 -3.08
N PRO A 424 24.77 0.28 -2.07
CA PRO A 424 23.33 0.44 -2.10
C PRO A 424 22.90 1.90 -1.90
N ARG A 425 23.80 2.81 -1.49
CA ARG A 425 23.51 4.25 -1.30
C ARG A 425 23.65 5.06 -2.58
N ASN A 426 24.43 4.59 -3.54
CA ASN A 426 24.77 5.34 -4.74
C ASN A 426 24.49 4.57 -6.04
N GLY A 427 24.51 3.24 -5.98
CA GLY A 427 24.35 2.37 -7.13
C GLY A 427 22.89 2.20 -7.53
N ASN A 428 22.61 2.30 -8.83
CA ASN A 428 21.34 1.88 -9.39
C ASN A 428 21.31 0.34 -9.50
N ILE A 429 20.13 -0.24 -9.37
CA ILE A 429 19.88 -1.66 -9.65
C ILE A 429 18.89 -1.81 -10.80
N THR A 430 18.97 -2.92 -11.52
CA THR A 430 18.00 -3.29 -12.55
C THR A 430 17.26 -4.53 -12.10
N VAL A 431 15.97 -4.35 -11.80
CA VAL A 431 15.08 -5.40 -11.34
C VAL A 431 14.29 -5.94 -12.53
N LEU A 432 14.30 -7.25 -12.69
CA LEU A 432 13.44 -7.95 -13.63
C LEU A 432 12.10 -8.24 -12.95
N VAL A 433 11.00 -7.98 -13.65
CA VAL A 433 9.63 -8.18 -13.15
C VAL A 433 8.70 -8.70 -14.24
N ASP A 434 7.57 -9.24 -13.85
CA ASP A 434 6.41 -9.55 -14.69
C ASP A 434 5.93 -8.29 -15.42
N PRO A 435 5.61 -8.37 -16.72
CA PRO A 435 5.12 -7.22 -17.49
C PRO A 435 3.87 -6.54 -16.92
N GLU A 436 3.03 -7.26 -16.19
CA GLU A 436 1.87 -6.69 -15.51
C GLU A 436 2.27 -5.76 -14.36
N ALA A 437 3.42 -6.01 -13.72
CA ALA A 437 3.88 -5.23 -12.57
C ALA A 437 4.33 -3.81 -12.92
N ILE A 438 4.66 -3.55 -14.19
CA ILE A 438 4.97 -2.19 -14.65
C ILE A 438 3.71 -1.36 -14.97
N LYS A 439 2.52 -1.97 -14.97
CA LYS A 439 1.25 -1.25 -15.14
C LYS A 439 0.96 -0.43 -13.89
N GLY A 440 1.23 0.87 -13.97
CA GLY A 440 1.04 1.80 -12.85
C GLY A 440 2.34 2.37 -12.30
N LEU A 441 3.50 1.90 -12.73
CA LEU A 441 4.76 2.55 -12.38
C LEU A 441 4.82 3.97 -12.97
N VAL A 442 5.40 4.89 -12.19
CA VAL A 442 5.70 6.26 -12.58
C VAL A 442 7.13 6.57 -12.16
N PRO A 443 7.94 7.23 -13.00
CA PRO A 443 9.24 7.73 -12.57
C PRO A 443 9.11 8.63 -11.33
N GLY A 444 10.02 8.48 -10.38
CA GLY A 444 9.99 9.18 -9.09
C GLY A 444 9.33 8.39 -7.95
N LEU A 445 8.56 7.35 -8.26
CA LEU A 445 7.93 6.51 -7.24
C LEU A 445 8.97 5.77 -6.40
N GLY A 446 8.80 5.74 -5.08
CA GLY A 446 9.64 4.99 -4.17
C GLY A 446 9.12 3.58 -3.95
N ILE A 447 9.98 2.57 -4.09
CA ILE A 447 9.68 1.18 -3.79
C ILE A 447 10.60 0.74 -2.65
N GLY A 448 10.00 0.47 -1.49
CA GLY A 448 10.67 -0.08 -0.32
C GLY A 448 10.45 -1.58 -0.23
N GLY A 449 11.54 -2.35 -0.18
CA GLY A 449 11.44 -3.80 -0.21
C GLY A 449 12.76 -4.52 0.06
N LEU A 450 12.75 -5.82 -0.22
CA LEU A 450 13.92 -6.69 -0.23
C LEU A 450 14.27 -7.03 -1.68
N PHE A 451 15.40 -6.53 -2.14
CA PHE A 451 15.94 -6.78 -3.47
C PHE A 451 17.02 -7.84 -3.39
N VAL A 452 16.99 -8.82 -4.28
CA VAL A 452 17.96 -9.92 -4.29
C VAL A 452 18.70 -9.94 -5.61
N GLN A 453 20.03 -9.89 -5.54
CA GLN A 453 20.91 -10.01 -6.68
C GLN A 453 21.22 -11.46 -6.94
N VAL A 454 21.03 -11.87 -8.19
CA VAL A 454 21.38 -13.20 -8.70
C VAL A 454 22.55 -13.05 -9.65
N ALA A 455 23.51 -13.98 -9.56
CA ALA A 455 24.66 -14.03 -10.45
C ALA A 455 24.94 -15.45 -10.92
N ALA A 456 25.57 -15.56 -12.10
CA ALA A 456 26.09 -16.84 -12.58
C ALA A 456 27.13 -17.40 -11.59
N LYS A 457 27.04 -18.70 -11.30
CA LYS A 457 28.07 -19.43 -10.56
C LYS A 457 29.39 -19.32 -11.33
N PRO A 458 30.52 -19.09 -10.66
CA PRO A 458 31.82 -19.16 -11.32
C PRO A 458 31.96 -20.57 -11.91
N GLU A 459 32.29 -20.65 -13.20
CA GLU A 459 32.69 -21.94 -13.78
C GLU A 459 33.86 -22.47 -12.96
N GLU A 460 33.68 -23.65 -12.35
CA GLU A 460 34.77 -24.36 -11.71
C GLU A 460 35.79 -24.67 -12.81
N LYS A 461 36.77 -23.78 -12.99
CA LYS A 461 37.85 -24.03 -13.93
C LYS A 461 38.45 -25.35 -13.52
N PRO A 462 38.42 -26.39 -14.38
CA PRO A 462 38.98 -27.69 -14.05
C PRO A 462 40.40 -27.41 -13.61
N LYS A 463 40.75 -27.82 -12.38
CA LYS A 463 42.03 -27.49 -11.72
C LYS A 463 43.17 -27.74 -12.70
N GLU A 464 43.58 -26.71 -13.44
CA GLU A 464 44.63 -26.84 -14.43
C GLU A 464 45.88 -27.18 -13.64
N VAL A 465 46.34 -28.42 -13.81
CA VAL A 465 47.57 -28.93 -13.19
C VAL A 465 48.67 -27.96 -13.63
N LYS A 466 49.12 -27.12 -12.69
CA LYS A 466 50.09 -26.04 -12.92
C LYS A 466 51.34 -26.60 -13.62
N LYS A 467 51.39 -26.52 -14.95
CA LYS A 467 52.65 -26.66 -15.69
C LYS A 467 53.40 -25.35 -15.52
N PHE A 468 54.44 -25.42 -14.69
CA PHE A 468 55.40 -24.35 -14.46
C PHE A 468 56.04 -23.90 -15.78
N ASN A 469 55.53 -22.83 -16.38
CA ASN A 469 56.23 -22.13 -17.46
C ASN A 469 56.53 -20.68 -17.05
N LYS A 470 57.82 -20.37 -17.07
CA LYS A 470 58.41 -19.11 -16.63
C LYS A 470 58.13 -17.98 -17.64
N SER A 471 57.56 -16.90 -17.09
CA SER A 471 57.87 -15.48 -17.32
C SER A 471 57.82 -14.88 -18.73
N THR A 472 56.94 -13.88 -18.90
CA THR A 472 57.30 -12.60 -19.53
C THR A 472 56.64 -11.43 -18.76
N PRO A 473 57.26 -10.23 -18.74
CA PRO A 473 56.87 -9.15 -17.83
C PRO A 473 55.80 -8.19 -18.42
N TYR A 474 54.77 -7.98 -17.60
CA TYR A 474 53.94 -6.78 -17.37
C TYR A 474 53.87 -5.69 -18.46
N ARG A 475 52.68 -5.55 -19.06
CA ARG A 475 52.23 -4.33 -19.77
C ARG A 475 50.95 -3.84 -19.10
N GLY A 476 50.93 -2.59 -18.65
CA GLY A 476 49.89 -2.01 -17.79
C GLY A 476 48.48 -2.11 -18.37
N LYS A 477 47.57 -2.71 -17.60
CA LYS A 477 46.13 -2.74 -17.90
C LYS A 477 45.49 -1.42 -17.47
N LYS A 478 44.83 -0.74 -18.40
CA LYS A 478 43.95 0.40 -18.10
C LYS A 478 42.72 -0.11 -17.31
N PRO A 479 42.17 0.70 -16.38
CA PRO A 479 40.94 0.35 -15.69
C PRO A 479 39.82 0.21 -16.72
N HIS A 480 39.23 -0.98 -16.78
CA HIS A 480 38.06 -1.25 -17.60
C HIS A 480 36.86 -0.65 -16.88
N VAL A 481 36.30 0.44 -17.42
CA VAL A 481 34.99 0.95 -16.99
C VAL A 481 33.99 -0.17 -17.30
N SER A 482 33.40 -0.77 -16.26
CA SER A 482 32.39 -1.81 -16.43
C SER A 482 31.21 -1.22 -17.18
N THR A 483 30.89 -1.79 -18.34
CA THR A 483 29.60 -1.52 -18.98
C THR A 483 28.49 -2.04 -18.07
N PRO A 484 27.37 -1.31 -17.87
CA PRO A 484 26.44 -1.53 -16.74
C PRO A 484 25.71 -2.87 -16.74
N TYR A 485 25.85 -3.70 -17.78
CA TYR A 485 25.13 -4.96 -17.88
C TYR A 485 25.92 -5.93 -18.75
N ASP A 486 26.74 -6.79 -18.14
CA ASP A 486 27.34 -7.92 -18.86
C ASP A 486 26.35 -9.08 -19.05
N GLY A 487 25.13 -8.94 -18.50
CA GLY A 487 24.11 -9.98 -18.51
C GLY A 487 24.54 -11.23 -17.75
N LYS A 488 25.37 -11.07 -16.70
CA LYS A 488 25.67 -12.17 -15.76
C LYS A 488 25.01 -11.99 -14.41
N GLN A 489 24.42 -10.82 -14.18
CA GLN A 489 23.80 -10.44 -12.92
C GLN A 489 22.51 -9.70 -13.18
N TRP A 490 21.53 -9.92 -12.31
CA TRP A 490 20.26 -9.21 -12.31
C TRP A 490 19.70 -9.16 -10.90
N TRP A 491 18.69 -8.33 -10.70
CA TRP A 491 17.96 -8.27 -9.44
C TRP A 491 16.52 -8.75 -9.64
N TYR A 492 15.93 -9.32 -8.60
CA TYR A 492 14.48 -9.50 -8.48
C TYR A 492 14.01 -8.89 -7.15
N LEU A 493 12.72 -8.60 -7.07
CA LEU A 493 12.08 -8.07 -5.86
C LEU A 493 11.41 -9.22 -5.11
N GLU A 494 11.93 -9.56 -3.94
CA GLU A 494 11.41 -10.66 -3.14
C GLU A 494 10.18 -10.25 -2.34
N SER A 495 10.20 -9.05 -1.74
CA SER A 495 9.11 -8.55 -0.91
C SER A 495 8.99 -7.04 -1.00
N VAL A 496 7.76 -6.54 -0.91
CA VAL A 496 7.47 -5.09 -0.81
C VAL A 496 6.92 -4.76 0.57
N ASN A 497 7.45 -3.68 1.14
CA ASN A 497 7.06 -3.19 2.46
C ASN A 497 6.30 -1.87 2.34
N GLN A 498 6.70 -1.03 1.38
CA GLN A 498 6.08 0.27 1.17
C GLN A 498 6.25 0.75 -0.26
N VAL A 499 5.26 1.50 -0.73
CA VAL A 499 5.31 2.25 -1.98
C VAL A 499 5.10 3.72 -1.61
N ILE A 500 6.04 4.59 -1.98
CA ILE A 500 6.05 5.99 -1.58
C ILE A 500 5.85 6.86 -2.83
N PRO A 501 4.84 7.73 -2.87
CA PRO A 501 4.62 8.63 -4.01
C PRO A 501 5.75 9.66 -4.16
N SER A 502 6.04 10.11 -5.39
CA SER A 502 7.09 11.09 -5.73
C SER A 502 6.74 12.52 -5.34
N TYR A 503 5.48 12.88 -5.10
CA TYR A 503 5.16 14.24 -4.61
C TYR A 503 5.89 14.59 -3.30
N TRP A 504 6.42 13.59 -2.60
CA TRP A 504 7.33 13.72 -1.47
C TRP A 504 8.76 14.17 -1.83
N THR A 505 9.26 13.84 -3.01
CA THR A 505 10.61 14.17 -3.50
C THR A 505 10.66 15.47 -4.28
N HIS A 506 9.53 15.92 -4.84
CA HIS A 506 9.38 17.27 -5.38
C HIS A 506 9.39 18.30 -4.23
N LEU A 507 10.56 18.59 -3.68
CA LEU A 507 10.81 19.86 -3.02
C LEU A 507 11.28 20.81 -4.13
N VAL A 508 10.60 21.94 -4.27
CA VAL A 508 11.03 23.00 -5.19
C VAL A 508 12.33 23.58 -4.62
N ASP A 509 13.47 23.25 -5.24
CA ASP A 509 14.78 23.85 -4.93
C ASP A 509 14.78 25.38 -5.11
#